data_AF-A0A7S0MUZ5-F1
#
_entry.id   AF-A0A7S0MUZ5-F1
#
_cell.length_a   1.000
_cell.length_b   1.000
_cell.length_c   1.000
_cell.angle_alpha   90.00
_cell.angle_beta   90.00
_cell.angle_gamma   90.00
#
_symmetry.space_group_name_H-M   'P 1'
#
loop_
_entity.id
_entity.type
_entity.pdbx_description
1 polymer ?
#
loop_
_entity_poly.entity_id
_entity_poly.type
_entity_poly.pdbx_seq_one_letter_code
_entity_poly.pdbx_strand_id
1 'polypeptide(L)'
;MVVPALGQLLHSGEEEVHHDACWALSYVTDRQDLEHIEAVVTSPGVCVRLAELVAHENNKVVQAALRALGNLVTGNAAQTQAVIEAGALPAVNGLLSVPNKRSIKKEACWLVSNIAA
;
A
#
# COMPACT_ATOMS: atom_id res chain seq x y z
N MET A 1 -6.62 -1.54 -17.69
CA MET A 1 -6.73 -0.10 -18.08
C MET A 1 -6.82 0.86 -16.88
N VAL A 2 -7.31 0.45 -15.69
CA VAL A 2 -7.47 1.38 -14.55
C VAL A 2 -6.19 1.65 -13.74
N VAL A 3 -5.33 0.64 -13.57
CA VAL A 3 -4.14 0.72 -12.71
C VAL A 3 -3.15 1.82 -13.11
N PRO A 4 -2.80 2.01 -14.40
CA PRO A 4 -1.87 3.09 -14.78
C PRO A 4 -2.42 4.49 -14.46
N ALA A 5 -3.73 4.70 -14.61
CA ALA A 5 -4.38 5.96 -14.27
C ALA A 5 -4.34 6.21 -12.75
N LEU A 6 -4.66 5.20 -11.95
CA LEU A 6 -4.53 5.28 -10.48
C LEU A 6 -3.08 5.54 -10.05
N GLY A 7 -2.11 4.90 -10.72
CA GLY A 7 -0.69 5.13 -10.49
C GLY A 7 -0.28 6.59 -10.73
N GLN A 8 -0.81 7.23 -11.78
CA GLN A 8 -0.58 8.66 -12.01
C GLN A 8 -1.20 9.54 -10.91
N LEU A 9 -2.41 9.21 -10.45
CA LEU A 9 -3.10 9.95 -9.39
C LEU A 9 -2.37 9.87 -8.03
N LEU A 10 -1.60 8.79 -7.79
CA LEU A 10 -0.73 8.70 -6.60
C LEU A 10 0.38 9.76 -6.57
N HIS A 11 0.66 10.45 -7.68
CA HIS A 11 1.64 11.54 -7.75
C HIS A 11 0.99 12.93 -7.82
N SER A 12 -0.31 13.03 -7.57
CA SER A 12 -1.00 14.32 -7.51
C SER A 12 -0.49 15.20 -6.34
N GLY A 13 -0.80 16.49 -6.37
CA GLY A 13 -0.51 17.39 -5.24
C GLY A 13 -1.61 17.41 -4.17
N GLU A 14 -2.69 16.66 -4.37
CA GLU A 14 -3.92 16.78 -3.59
C GLU A 14 -4.09 15.57 -2.65
N GLU A 15 -4.20 15.84 -1.34
CA GLU A 15 -4.32 14.77 -0.35
C GLU A 15 -5.56 13.88 -0.54
N GLU A 16 -6.67 14.49 -0.96
CA GLU A 16 -7.92 13.76 -1.24
C GLU A 16 -7.73 12.80 -2.42
N VAL A 17 -7.01 13.22 -3.46
CA VAL A 17 -6.69 12.38 -4.61
C VAL A 17 -5.77 11.24 -4.20
N HIS A 18 -4.77 11.47 -3.34
CA HIS A 18 -3.95 10.38 -2.79
C HIS A 18 -4.79 9.37 -2.00
N HIS A 19 -5.66 9.85 -1.13
CA HIS A 19 -6.55 9.01 -0.33
C HIS A 19 -7.43 8.13 -1.22
N ASP A 20 -8.11 8.73 -2.19
CA ASP A 20 -9.07 8.03 -3.05
C ASP A 20 -8.37 7.08 -4.03
N ALA A 21 -7.19 7.45 -4.54
CA ALA A 21 -6.38 6.57 -5.38
C ALA A 21 -5.88 5.34 -4.61
N CYS A 22 -5.42 5.52 -3.37
CA CYS A 22 -5.03 4.41 -2.50
C CYS A 22 -6.20 3.47 -2.20
N TRP A 23 -7.39 4.02 -1.89
CA TRP A 23 -8.59 3.20 -1.68
C TRP A 23 -9.00 2.46 -2.95
N ALA A 24 -9.01 3.13 -4.11
CA ALA A 24 -9.31 2.50 -5.38
C ALA A 24 -8.36 1.32 -5.66
N LEU A 25 -7.05 1.49 -5.42
CA LEU A 25 -6.07 0.39 -5.54
C LEU A 25 -6.36 -0.74 -4.55
N SER A 26 -6.76 -0.43 -3.32
CA SER A 26 -7.14 -1.47 -2.35
C SER A 26 -8.35 -2.29 -2.79
N TYR A 27 -9.32 -1.67 -3.48
CA TYR A 27 -10.48 -2.37 -4.02
C TYR A 27 -10.11 -3.22 -5.24
N VAL A 28 -9.20 -2.74 -6.08
CA VAL A 28 -8.65 -3.51 -7.20
C VAL A 28 -7.96 -4.78 -6.71
N THR A 29 -7.25 -4.71 -5.57
CA THR A 29 -6.45 -5.81 -5.04
C THR A 29 -7.16 -6.61 -3.93
N ASP A 30 -8.45 -6.36 -3.71
CA ASP A 30 -9.23 -7.06 -2.71
C ASP A 30 -9.46 -8.54 -3.10
N ARG A 31 -9.68 -9.41 -2.10
CA ARG A 31 -10.05 -10.83 -2.27
C ARG A 31 -9.00 -11.78 -2.86
N GLN A 32 -7.71 -11.48 -2.75
CA GLN A 32 -6.62 -12.35 -3.23
C GLN A 32 -6.68 -12.67 -4.72
N ASP A 33 -7.21 -11.76 -5.53
CA ASP A 33 -7.20 -11.91 -6.97
C ASP A 33 -5.77 -11.70 -7.51
N LEU A 34 -5.11 -12.82 -7.82
CA LEU A 34 -3.71 -12.82 -8.23
C LEU A 34 -3.48 -12.03 -9.53
N GLU A 35 -4.46 -11.94 -10.44
CA GLU A 35 -4.32 -11.19 -11.69
C GLU A 35 -4.30 -9.68 -11.42
N HIS A 36 -5.20 -9.21 -10.56
CA HIS A 36 -5.25 -7.80 -10.20
C HIS A 36 -4.07 -7.37 -9.32
N ILE A 37 -3.63 -8.24 -8.40
CA ILE A 37 -2.40 -8.02 -7.62
C ILE A 37 -1.21 -7.92 -8.58
N GLU A 38 -1.07 -8.85 -9.51
CA GLU A 38 0.01 -8.83 -10.51
C GLU A 38 0.00 -7.53 -11.33
N ALA A 39 -1.19 -7.10 -11.77
CA ALA A 39 -1.33 -5.88 -12.55
C ALA A 39 -0.85 -4.62 -11.79
N VAL A 40 -1.01 -4.58 -10.46
CA VAL A 40 -0.55 -3.47 -9.63
C VAL A 40 0.94 -3.60 -9.31
N VAL A 41 1.43 -4.79 -8.96
CA VAL A 41 2.83 -5.04 -8.64
C VAL A 41 3.76 -4.77 -9.83
N THR A 42 3.32 -5.14 -11.03
CA THR A 42 4.09 -4.92 -12.27
C THR A 42 3.94 -3.51 -12.83
N SER A 43 2.98 -2.72 -12.31
CA SER A 43 2.79 -1.34 -12.73
C SER A 43 3.94 -0.46 -12.23
N PRO A 44 4.71 0.18 -13.12
CA PRO A 44 5.91 0.92 -12.74
C PRO A 44 5.65 1.97 -11.66
N GLY A 45 6.44 1.92 -10.58
CA GLY A 45 6.44 2.92 -9.52
C GLY A 45 5.26 2.87 -8.55
N VAL A 46 4.21 2.08 -8.80
CA VAL A 46 3.00 2.10 -7.96
C VAL A 46 3.29 1.61 -6.54
N CYS A 47 3.93 0.44 -6.39
CA CYS A 47 4.28 -0.07 -5.05
C CYS A 47 5.24 0.84 -4.29
N VAL A 48 6.22 1.42 -5.00
CA VAL A 48 7.17 2.37 -4.40
C VAL A 48 6.43 3.59 -3.89
N ARG A 49 5.53 4.15 -4.71
CA ARG A 49 4.77 5.33 -4.32
C ARG A 49 3.81 5.05 -3.16
N LEU A 50 3.17 3.88 -3.15
CA LEU A 50 2.35 3.45 -2.00
C LEU A 50 3.19 3.36 -0.72
N ALA A 51 4.41 2.81 -0.78
CA ALA A 51 5.31 2.74 0.36
C ALA A 51 5.75 4.13 0.85
N GLU A 52 5.99 5.09 -0.05
CA GLU A 52 6.25 6.49 0.32
C GLU A 52 5.06 7.14 1.04
N LEU A 53 3.83 6.90 0.55
CA LEU A 53 2.60 7.46 1.12
C LEU A 53 2.28 6.91 2.51
N VAL A 54 2.87 5.78 2.93
CA VAL A 54 2.81 5.30 4.33
C VAL A 54 3.48 6.27 5.31
N ALA A 55 4.40 7.11 4.84
CA ALA A 55 5.05 8.16 5.63
C ALA A 55 4.36 9.54 5.53
N HIS A 56 3.19 9.62 4.90
CA HIS A 56 2.46 10.88 4.71
C HIS A 56 2.01 11.52 6.04
N GLU A 57 1.92 12.85 6.09
CA GLU A 57 1.50 13.58 7.30
C GLU A 57 0.02 13.35 7.64
N ASN A 58 -0.84 13.32 6.63
CA ASN A 58 -2.25 12.98 6.75
C ASN A 58 -2.47 11.48 7.02
N ASN A 59 -2.94 11.16 8.23
CA ASN A 59 -3.22 9.79 8.67
C ASN A 59 -4.26 9.05 7.80
N LYS A 60 -5.19 9.75 7.14
CA LYS A 60 -6.17 9.11 6.25
C LYS A 60 -5.48 8.52 5.01
N VAL A 61 -4.52 9.25 4.45
CA VAL A 61 -3.69 8.77 3.33
C VAL A 61 -2.85 7.57 3.76
N VAL A 62 -2.24 7.64 4.95
CA VAL A 62 -1.45 6.53 5.51
C VAL A 62 -2.30 5.26 5.67
N GLN A 63 -3.51 5.37 6.21
CA GLN A 63 -4.41 4.23 6.37
C GLN A 63 -4.80 3.60 5.03
N ALA A 64 -5.13 4.41 4.03
CA ALA A 64 -5.47 3.93 2.69
C ALA A 64 -4.27 3.24 2.02
N ALA A 65 -3.07 3.82 2.12
CA ALA A 65 -1.84 3.23 1.58
C ALA A 65 -1.48 1.89 2.25
N LEU A 66 -1.58 1.82 3.59
CA LEU A 66 -1.39 0.57 4.33
C LEU A 66 -2.39 -0.50 3.91
N ARG A 67 -3.65 -0.13 3.66
CA ARG A 67 -4.66 -1.08 3.18
C ARG A 67 -4.30 -1.64 1.81
N ALA A 68 -3.93 -0.76 0.87
CA ALA A 68 -3.54 -1.18 -0.47
C ALA A 68 -2.32 -2.12 -0.44
N LEU A 69 -1.25 -1.75 0.27
CA LEU A 69 -0.06 -2.60 0.42
C LEU A 69 -0.38 -3.93 1.13
N GLY A 70 -1.19 -3.88 2.18
CA GLY A 70 -1.59 -5.06 2.93
C GLY A 70 -2.38 -6.07 2.10
N ASN A 71 -3.19 -5.60 1.14
CA ASN A 71 -3.88 -6.44 0.16
C ASN A 71 -2.89 -7.04 -0.86
N LEU A 72 -1.94 -6.24 -1.37
CA LEU A 72 -0.94 -6.72 -2.34
C LEU A 72 -0.10 -7.88 -1.81
N VAL A 73 0.28 -7.85 -0.53
CA VAL A 73 1.06 -8.92 0.12
C VAL A 73 0.24 -10.16 0.49
N THR A 74 -1.05 -10.20 0.14
CA THR A 74 -1.86 -11.44 0.24
C THR A 74 -1.74 -12.33 -0.98
N GLY A 75 -1.00 -11.89 -2.00
CA GLY A 75 -0.71 -12.64 -3.21
C GLY A 75 0.30 -13.77 -2.99
N ASN A 76 0.92 -14.22 -4.09
CA ASN A 76 1.95 -15.25 -4.02
C ASN A 76 3.31 -14.69 -3.52
N ALA A 77 4.27 -15.58 -3.24
CA ALA A 77 5.58 -15.20 -2.70
C ALA A 77 6.35 -14.18 -3.58
N ALA A 78 6.24 -14.28 -4.91
CA ALA A 78 6.89 -13.32 -5.81
C ALA A 78 6.25 -11.93 -5.74
N GLN A 79 4.92 -11.87 -5.65
CA GLN A 79 4.17 -10.63 -5.49
C GLN A 79 4.47 -9.97 -4.13
N THR A 80 4.48 -10.74 -3.05
CA THR A 80 4.87 -10.28 -1.73
C THR A 80 6.30 -9.74 -1.72
N GLN A 81 7.23 -10.47 -2.35
CA GLN A 81 8.63 -10.06 -2.46
C GLN A 81 8.79 -8.73 -3.21
N ALA A 82 8.06 -8.52 -4.29
CA ALA A 82 8.09 -7.25 -5.03
C ALA A 82 7.61 -6.06 -4.19
N VAL A 83 6.60 -6.25 -3.33
CA VAL A 83 6.14 -5.21 -2.39
C VAL A 83 7.20 -4.91 -1.31
N ILE A 84 7.93 -5.93 -0.84
CA ILE A 84 9.05 -5.76 0.10
C ILE A 84 10.17 -4.94 -0.56
N GLU A 85 10.53 -5.28 -1.80
CA GLU A 85 11.57 -4.59 -2.58
C GLU A 85 11.19 -3.13 -2.89
N ALA A 86 9.90 -2.84 -2.98
CA ALA A 86 9.39 -1.48 -3.11
C ALA A 86 9.49 -0.62 -1.83
N GLY A 87 9.99 -1.18 -0.72
CA GLY A 87 10.26 -0.44 0.52
C GLY A 87 9.14 -0.49 1.57
N ALA A 88 8.21 -1.44 1.47
CA ALA A 88 7.10 -1.55 2.42
C ALA A 88 7.55 -1.78 3.88
N LEU A 89 8.58 -2.62 4.11
CA LEU A 89 9.06 -2.92 5.46
C LEU A 89 9.70 -1.71 6.16
N PRO A 90 10.66 -0.97 5.53
CA PRO A 90 11.16 0.29 6.09
C PRO A 90 10.04 1.29 6.41
N ALA A 91 9.06 1.45 5.52
CA ALA A 91 7.97 2.38 5.70
C ALA A 91 7.09 2.03 6.92
N VAL A 92 6.74 0.75 7.08
CA VAL A 92 5.96 0.27 8.23
C VAL A 92 6.74 0.39 9.53
N ASN A 93 8.04 0.09 9.54
CA ASN A 93 8.88 0.24 10.74
C ASN A 93 8.85 1.67 11.29
N GLY A 94 8.90 2.68 10.41
CA GLY A 94 8.78 4.09 10.79
C GLY A 94 7.49 4.41 11.56
N LEU A 95 6.37 3.78 11.19
CA LEU A 95 5.07 3.99 11.86
C LEU A 95 4.97 3.34 13.24
N LEU A 96 5.60 2.18 13.42
CA LEU A 96 5.53 1.43 14.68
C LEU A 96 6.21 2.20 15.83
N SER A 97 7.20 3.04 15.52
CA SER A 97 7.90 3.89 16.49
C SER A 97 7.11 5.14 16.91
N VAL A 98 6.05 5.55 16.19
CA VAL A 98 5.33 6.80 16.49
C VAL A 98 4.37 6.63 17.68
N PRO A 99 4.39 7.49 18.71
CA PRO A 99 3.45 7.40 19.83
C PRO A 99 1.99 7.67 19.42
N ASN A 100 1.03 7.11 20.17
CA ASN A 100 -0.41 7.42 20.08
C ASN A 100 -1.13 7.14 18.73
N LYS A 101 -0.55 6.37 17.80
CA LYS A 101 -1.18 5.99 16.52
C LYS A 101 -1.77 4.55 16.51
N ARG A 102 -2.66 4.22 17.45
CA ARG A 102 -3.14 2.83 17.66
C ARG A 102 -3.75 2.16 16.41
N SER A 103 -4.62 2.86 15.68
CA SER A 103 -5.27 2.28 14.48
C SER A 103 -4.25 1.98 13.38
N ILE A 104 -3.37 2.95 13.10
CA ILE A 104 -2.31 2.80 12.10
C ILE A 104 -1.37 1.66 12.47
N LYS A 105 -0.96 1.55 13.75
CA LYS A 105 -0.12 0.42 14.21
C LYS A 105 -0.81 -0.92 14.02
N LYS A 106 -2.13 -1.00 14.25
CA LYS A 106 -2.90 -2.23 14.01
C LYS A 106 -2.85 -2.62 12.53
N GLU A 107 -3.05 -1.67 11.62
CA GLU A 107 -2.98 -1.92 10.17
C GLU A 107 -1.56 -2.25 9.68
N ALA A 108 -0.55 -1.56 10.21
CA ALA A 108 0.86 -1.88 9.99
C ALA A 108 1.19 -3.32 10.44
N CYS A 109 0.77 -3.73 11.63
CA CYS A 109 0.97 -5.10 12.11
C CYS A 109 0.22 -6.13 11.24
N TRP A 110 -0.98 -5.79 10.74
CA TRP A 110 -1.72 -6.67 9.84
C TRP A 110 -0.99 -6.88 8.51
N LEU A 111 -0.45 -5.81 7.91
CA LEU A 111 0.41 -5.91 6.72
C LEU A 111 1.62 -6.81 6.99
N VAL A 112 2.32 -6.61 8.11
CA VAL A 112 3.48 -7.44 8.49
C VAL A 112 3.10 -8.89 8.70
N SER A 113 1.93 -9.18 9.29
CA SER A 113 1.47 -10.56 9.44
C SER A 113 1.17 -11.23 8.11
N ASN A 114 0.67 -10.50 7.11
CA ASN A 114 0.45 -11.04 5.77
C ASN A 114 1.78 -11.32 5.05
N ILE A 115 2.79 -10.48 5.23
CA ILE A 115 4.14 -10.73 4.69
C ILE A 115 4.75 -12.01 5.26
N ALA A 116 4.47 -12.32 6.53
CA ALA A 116 5.05 -13.45 7.23
C ALA A 116 4.22 -14.76 7.16
N ALA A 117 3.08 -14.73 6.45
CA ALA A 117 2.17 -15.87 6.30
C ALA A 117 2.65 -16.86 5.24
#